data_AF-A0A355S0X5-F1
#
_entry.id   AF-A0A355S0X5-F1
#
_cell.length_a   1.000
_cell.length_b   1.000
_cell.length_c   1.000
_cell.angle_alpha   90.00
_cell.angle_beta   90.00
_cell.angle_gamma   90.00
#
_symmetry.space_group_name_H-M   'P 1'
#
loop_
_entity.id
_entity.type
_entity.pdbx_description
1 polymer ?
#
loop_
_entity_poly.entity_id
_entity_poly.type
_entity_poly.pdbx_seq_one_letter_code
_entity_poly.pdbx_strand_id
1 'polypeptide(L)'
;AAVISVGLPKVGNEVISAKGSEIVDYKTIYKMLKNDLIYEIVPVGSKGIAYEAAQLARNNGLILNLESKQNIDIKRSGGPSTSVIAAIDFQCIDDILDTVPEVNVIGYLKKN
;
A
#
# COMPACT_ATOMS: atom_id res chain seq x y z
N ALA A 1 12.75 -0.79 -5.75
CA ALA A 1 11.52 -1.20 -5.04
C ALA A 1 10.31 -0.52 -5.69
N ALA A 2 9.20 -1.24 -5.79
CA ALA A 2 7.90 -0.65 -6.04
C ALA A 2 7.20 -0.31 -4.73
N VAL A 3 6.29 0.66 -4.77
CA VAL A 3 5.33 0.92 -3.70
C VAL A 3 3.98 0.43 -4.17
N ILE A 4 3.37 -0.45 -3.39
CA ILE A 4 2.01 -0.94 -3.61
C ILE A 4 1.10 -0.48 -2.49
N SER A 5 -0.21 -0.43 -2.73
CA SER A 5 -1.22 -0.39 -1.67
C SER A 5 -1.95 -1.73 -1.60
N VAL A 6 -2.31 -2.16 -0.39
CA VAL A 6 -3.11 -3.36 -0.15
C VAL A 6 -4.36 -2.98 0.63
N GLY A 7 -5.52 -3.40 0.13
CA GLY A 7 -6.83 -2.99 0.63
C GLY A 7 -7.22 -1.57 0.18
N LEU A 8 -8.45 -1.17 0.49
CA LEU A 8 -9.03 0.11 0.09
C LEU A 8 -9.12 1.06 1.30
N PRO A 9 -8.76 2.35 1.15
CA PRO A 9 -9.00 3.36 2.18
C PRO A 9 -10.51 3.56 2.40
N LYS A 10 -10.99 3.22 3.60
CA LYS A 10 -12.39 3.31 4.02
C LYS A 10 -12.48 4.03 5.35
N VAL A 11 -13.53 4.84 5.52
CA VAL A 11 -13.76 5.64 6.72
C VAL A 11 -15.22 5.61 7.14
N GLY A 12 -15.49 5.78 8.44
CA GLY A 12 -16.86 5.82 8.96
C GLY A 12 -17.67 4.57 8.63
N ASN A 13 -18.88 4.74 8.12
CA ASN A 13 -19.80 3.63 7.82
C ASN A 13 -19.28 2.66 6.75
N GLU A 14 -18.36 3.10 5.89
CA GLU A 14 -17.75 2.24 4.88
C GLU A 14 -16.92 1.11 5.50
N VAL A 15 -16.36 1.35 6.69
CA VAL A 15 -15.62 0.32 7.43
C VAL A 15 -16.55 -0.82 7.83
N ILE A 16 -17.77 -0.48 8.27
CA ILE A 16 -18.77 -1.45 8.72
C ILE A 16 -19.41 -2.19 7.54
N SER A 17 -19.61 -1.50 6.41
CA SER A 17 -20.22 -2.07 5.21
C SER A 17 -19.22 -2.72 4.25
N ALA A 18 -17.93 -2.74 4.60
CA ALA A 18 -16.89 -3.36 3.80
C ALA A 18 -17.14 -4.86 3.60
N LYS A 19 -16.80 -5.35 2.42
CA LYS A 19 -17.04 -6.74 2.02
C LYS A 19 -15.76 -7.38 1.51
N GLY A 20 -15.70 -8.71 1.63
CA GLY A 20 -14.60 -9.50 1.08
C GLY A 20 -13.24 -8.98 1.55
N SER A 21 -12.37 -8.67 0.59
CA SER A 21 -10.99 -8.23 0.79
C SER A 21 -10.77 -6.73 0.72
N GLU A 22 -11.85 -5.92 0.76
CA GLU A 22 -11.71 -4.47 0.66
C GLU A 22 -10.93 -3.84 1.82
N ILE A 23 -10.89 -4.48 3.00
CA ILE A 23 -10.06 -4.07 4.13
C ILE A 23 -8.93 -5.10 4.26
N VAL A 24 -7.69 -4.62 4.36
CA VAL A 24 -6.55 -5.51 4.55
C VAL A 24 -6.67 -6.23 5.90
N ASP A 25 -6.55 -7.56 5.88
CA ASP A 25 -6.67 -8.38 7.07
C ASP A 25 -5.31 -8.71 7.71
N TYR A 26 -5.33 -9.08 8.99
CA TYR A 26 -4.11 -9.42 9.72
C TYR A 26 -3.39 -10.64 9.15
N LYS A 27 -4.10 -11.58 8.52
CA LYS A 27 -3.50 -12.77 7.90
C LYS A 27 -2.61 -12.36 6.71
N THR A 28 -3.07 -11.41 5.91
CA THR A 28 -2.34 -10.82 4.79
C THR A 28 -1.11 -10.07 5.30
N ILE A 29 -1.28 -9.16 6.27
CA ILE A 29 -0.16 -8.43 6.87
C ILE A 29 0.89 -9.40 7.44
N TYR A 30 0.46 -10.43 8.17
CA TYR A 30 1.39 -11.41 8.75
C TYR A 30 2.16 -12.21 7.71
N LYS A 31 1.53 -12.57 6.58
CA LYS A 31 2.22 -13.21 5.46
C LYS A 31 3.23 -12.26 4.81
N MET A 32 2.83 -11.00 4.61
CA MET A 32 3.71 -9.99 4.02
C MET A 32 4.94 -9.73 4.89
N LEU A 33 4.77 -9.64 6.21
CA LEU A 33 5.87 -9.48 7.17
C LEU A 33 6.87 -10.64 7.20
N LYS A 34 6.49 -11.83 6.69
CA LYS A 34 7.38 -12.99 6.58
C LYS A 34 8.11 -13.09 5.25
N ASN A 35 7.83 -12.19 4.31
CA ASN A 35 8.46 -12.18 3.01
C ASN A 35 9.64 -11.21 3.01
N ASP A 36 10.86 -11.74 2.89
CA ASP A 36 12.11 -10.94 2.89
C ASP A 36 12.21 -9.97 1.70
N LEU A 37 11.36 -10.11 0.68
CA LEU A 37 11.23 -9.20 -0.45
C LEU A 37 10.26 -8.03 -0.18
N ILE A 38 9.67 -7.95 1.02
CA ILE A 38 8.85 -6.83 1.48
C ILE A 38 9.66 -6.05 2.51
N TYR A 39 10.06 -4.83 2.13
CA TYR A 39 11.02 -4.04 2.89
C TYR A 39 10.38 -3.23 4.02
N GLU A 40 9.19 -2.70 3.78
CA GLU A 40 8.50 -1.83 4.72
C GLU A 40 6.99 -1.91 4.48
N ILE A 41 6.19 -1.90 5.55
CA ILE A 41 4.73 -1.82 5.49
C ILE A 41 4.30 -0.65 6.38
N VAL A 42 3.51 0.27 5.82
CA VAL A 42 3.05 1.47 6.51
C VAL A 42 1.52 1.55 6.45
N PRO A 43 0.82 1.73 7.59
CA PRO A 43 -0.63 1.94 7.58
C PRO A 43 -0.98 3.25 6.90
N VAL A 44 -2.05 3.24 6.10
CA VAL A 44 -2.56 4.47 5.48
C VAL A 44 -3.31 5.28 6.52
N GLY A 45 -2.85 6.51 6.75
CA GLY A 45 -3.46 7.45 7.70
C GLY A 45 -4.50 8.38 7.07
N SER A 46 -4.86 9.42 7.82
CA SER A 46 -5.83 10.43 7.37
C SER A 46 -5.40 11.25 6.16
N LYS A 47 -4.10 11.26 5.86
CA LYS A 47 -3.51 11.98 4.71
C LYS A 47 -3.41 11.14 3.43
N GLY A 48 -3.77 9.85 3.49
CA GLY A 48 -3.91 8.97 2.34
C GLY A 48 -2.61 8.36 1.82
N ILE A 49 -2.77 7.44 0.86
CA ILE A 49 -1.70 6.60 0.28
C ILE A 49 -0.54 7.43 -0.25
N ALA A 50 -0.84 8.48 -1.03
CA ALA A 50 0.18 9.31 -1.67
C ALA A 50 1.08 10.00 -0.63
N TYR A 51 0.50 10.45 0.49
CA TYR A 51 1.24 11.07 1.57
C TYR A 51 2.16 10.06 2.26
N GLU A 52 1.64 8.90 2.66
CA GLU A 52 2.45 7.89 3.34
C GLU A 52 3.55 7.35 2.42
N ALA A 53 3.28 7.17 1.12
CA ALA A 53 4.29 6.73 0.16
C ALA A 53 5.41 7.76 -0.02
N ALA A 54 5.07 9.05 -0.05
CA ALA A 54 6.05 10.13 -0.09
C ALA A 54 6.89 10.19 1.18
N GLN A 55 6.27 9.96 2.35
CA GLN A 55 6.97 9.91 3.64
C GLN A 55 7.90 8.70 3.72
N LEU A 56 7.46 7.52 3.28
CA LEU A 56 8.30 6.32 3.15
C LEU A 56 9.53 6.61 2.30
N ALA A 57 9.35 7.18 1.10
CA ALA A 57 10.45 7.53 0.22
C ALA A 57 11.42 8.52 0.89
N ARG A 58 10.88 9.60 1.48
CA ARG A 58 11.66 10.64 2.16
C ARG A 58 12.47 10.09 3.33
N ASN A 59 11.86 9.26 4.17
CA ASN A 59 12.52 8.69 5.35
C ASN A 59 13.67 7.75 4.98
N ASN A 60 13.63 7.18 3.77
CA ASN A 60 14.66 6.30 3.22
C ASN A 60 15.63 7.03 2.27
N GLY A 61 15.54 8.36 2.10
CA GLY A 61 16.40 9.13 1.20
C GLY A 61 16.19 8.84 -0.29
N LEU A 62 14.99 8.41 -0.67
CA LEU A 62 14.59 8.03 -2.03
C LEU A 62 13.59 9.03 -2.63
N ILE A 63 13.44 8.98 -3.96
CA ILE A 63 12.40 9.69 -4.71
C ILE A 63 11.27 8.71 -5.01
N LEU A 64 10.03 9.14 -4.77
CA LEU A 64 8.83 8.45 -5.23
C LEU A 64 8.42 8.95 -6.62
N ASN A 65 8.40 8.05 -7.59
CA ASN A 65 7.80 8.28 -8.90
C ASN A 65 6.44 7.58 -8.93
N LEU A 66 5.36 8.35 -8.81
CA LEU A 66 4.01 7.81 -8.90
C LEU A 66 3.72 7.26 -10.30
N GLU A 67 2.95 6.19 -10.33
CA GLU A 67 2.37 5.67 -11.57
C GLU A 67 1.49 6.73 -12.23
N SER A 68 1.57 6.79 -13.57
CA SER A 68 0.86 7.80 -14.37
C SER A 68 -0.66 7.64 -14.28
N LYS A 69 -1.13 6.40 -14.14
CA LYS A 69 -2.53 6.04 -13.96
C LYS A 69 -2.69 5.31 -12.64
N GLN A 70 -3.51 5.89 -11.77
CA GLN A 70 -3.88 5.30 -10.48
C GLN A 70 -5.23 4.61 -10.62
N ASN A 71 -5.31 3.35 -10.19
CA ASN A 71 -6.56 2.58 -10.18
C ASN A 71 -7.40 2.83 -8.90
N ILE A 72 -6.85 3.60 -7.95
CA ILE A 72 -7.45 3.93 -6.66
C ILE A 72 -7.24 5.42 -6.34
N ASP A 73 -8.14 6.02 -5.54
CA ASP A 73 -7.96 7.37 -5.02
C ASP A 73 -6.86 7.40 -3.95
N ILE A 74 -5.64 7.72 -4.36
CA ILE A 74 -4.46 7.76 -3.49
C ILE A 74 -4.45 8.94 -2.51
N LYS A 75 -5.37 9.92 -2.64
CA LYS A 75 -5.48 11.08 -1.73
C LYS A 75 -6.56 10.89 -0.67
N ARG A 76 -7.35 9.81 -0.78
CA ARG A 76 -8.41 9.47 0.14
C ARG A 76 -7.87 9.19 1.53
N SER A 77 -8.56 9.70 2.56
CA SER A 77 -8.28 9.35 3.95
C SER A 77 -8.48 7.85 4.17
N GLY A 78 -7.52 7.23 4.88
CA GLY A 78 -7.61 5.85 5.35
C GLY A 78 -7.49 5.76 6.86
N GLY A 79 -7.80 6.82 7.62
CA GLY A 79 -7.48 6.97 9.05
C GLY A 79 -7.71 5.77 10.00
N PRO A 80 -8.73 4.93 9.80
CA PRO A 80 -8.88 3.66 10.54
C PRO A 80 -7.88 2.55 10.15
N SER A 81 -6.93 2.87 9.27
CA SER A 81 -5.91 1.97 8.71
C SER A 81 -6.50 0.75 8.01
N THR A 82 -7.55 0.95 7.21
CA THR A 82 -8.19 -0.13 6.43
C THR A 82 -7.37 -0.61 5.24
N SER A 83 -6.31 0.12 4.91
CA SER A 83 -5.32 -0.23 3.90
C SER A 83 -3.92 0.09 4.39
N VAL A 84 -2.94 -0.55 3.76
CA VAL A 84 -1.51 -0.29 3.97
C VAL A 84 -0.86 0.05 2.65
N ILE A 85 0.29 0.69 2.70
CA ILE A 85 1.27 0.65 1.62
C ILE A 85 2.40 -0.30 1.98
N ALA A 86 3.06 -0.85 0.98
CA ALA A 86 4.28 -1.62 1.17
C ALA A 86 5.33 -1.27 0.11
N ALA A 87 6.58 -1.16 0.54
CA ALA A 87 7.73 -1.13 -0.35
C ALA A 87 8.19 -2.57 -0.59
N ILE A 88 8.23 -2.98 -1.85
CA ILE A 88 8.53 -4.38 -2.24
C ILE A 88 9.64 -4.43 -3.28
N ASP A 89 10.37 -5.54 -3.30
CA ASP A 89 11.30 -5.84 -4.39
C ASP A 89 10.57 -6.03 -5.72
N PHE A 90 11.21 -5.69 -6.82
CA PHE A 90 10.61 -5.87 -8.14
C PHE A 90 10.37 -7.34 -8.48
N GLN A 91 11.17 -8.25 -7.91
CA GLN A 91 11.08 -9.69 -8.16
C GLN A 91 9.79 -10.33 -7.65
N CYS A 92 9.10 -9.73 -6.68
CA CYS A 92 7.86 -10.30 -6.11
C CYS A 92 6.59 -9.55 -6.53
N ILE A 93 6.67 -8.57 -7.44
CA ILE A 93 5.49 -7.81 -7.86
C ILE A 93 4.40 -8.72 -8.40
N ASP A 94 4.74 -9.59 -9.36
CA ASP A 94 3.75 -10.46 -10.01
C ASP A 94 3.14 -11.45 -9.00
N ASP A 95 3.97 -12.08 -8.18
CA ASP A 95 3.52 -12.97 -7.11
C ASP A 95 2.57 -12.26 -6.13
N ILE A 96 2.84 -11.00 -5.77
CA ILE A 96 1.98 -10.23 -4.88
C ILE A 96 0.66 -9.87 -5.57
N LEU A 97 0.70 -9.45 -6.84
CA LEU A 97 -0.51 -9.14 -7.61
C LEU A 97 -1.42 -10.36 -7.79
N ASP A 98 -0.83 -11.56 -7.87
CA ASP A 98 -1.57 -12.82 -8.03
C ASP A 98 -2.11 -13.39 -6.70
N THR A 99 -1.39 -13.19 -5.59
CA THR A 99 -1.68 -13.88 -4.33
C THR A 99 -2.30 -13.01 -3.24
N VAL A 100 -2.15 -11.70 -3.33
CA VAL A 100 -2.69 -10.75 -2.36
C VAL A 100 -3.88 -10.04 -2.99
N PRO A 101 -5.06 -10.05 -2.35
CA PRO A 101 -6.23 -9.39 -2.91
C PRO A 101 -6.17 -7.87 -2.76
N GLU A 102 -6.87 -7.15 -3.63
CA GLU A 102 -7.01 -5.68 -3.60
C GLU A 102 -5.66 -4.93 -3.56
N VAL A 103 -4.77 -5.26 -4.50
CA VAL A 103 -3.45 -4.64 -4.63
C VAL A 103 -3.43 -3.64 -5.79
N ASN A 104 -2.78 -2.51 -5.57
CA ASN A 104 -2.53 -1.52 -6.62
C ASN A 104 -1.06 -1.09 -6.60
N VAL A 105 -0.42 -1.02 -7.77
CA VAL A 105 0.91 -0.40 -7.89
C VAL A 105 0.74 1.11 -7.84
N ILE A 106 1.35 1.75 -6.85
CA ILE A 106 1.25 3.19 -6.61
C ILE A 106 2.37 3.94 -7.32
N GLY A 107 3.55 3.36 -7.37
CA GLY A 107 4.73 3.96 -7.99
C GLY A 107 6.00 3.19 -7.69
N TYR A 108 7.14 3.82 -8.00
CA TYR A 108 8.45 3.24 -7.84
C TYR A 108 9.40 4.16 -7.10
N LEU A 109 10.28 3.56 -6.30
CA LEU A 109 11.31 4.26 -5.54
C LEU A 109 12.62 4.26 -6.33
N LYS A 110 13.26 5.42 -6.43
CA LYS A 110 14.57 5.61 -7.06
C LYS A 110 15.53 6.33 -6.11
N LYS A 111 16.82 6.08 -6.27
CA LYS A 111 17.84 6.91 -5.60
C LYS A 111 17.81 8.32 -6.20
N ASN A 112 18.06 9.32 -5.35
CA ASN A 112 18.39 10.68 -5.77
C ASN A 112 19.65 10.69 -6.64
#